data_AF-A0A841FDN3-F1
#
_entry.id   AF-A0A841FDN3-F1
#
_cell.length_a   1.000
_cell.length_b   1.000
_cell.length_c   1.000
_cell.angle_alpha   90.00
_cell.angle_beta   90.00
_cell.angle_gamma   90.00
#
_symmetry.space_group_name_H-M   'P 1'
#
loop_
_entity.id
_entity.type
_entity.pdbx_description
1 polymer ?
#
loop_
_entity_poly.entity_id
_entity_poly.type
_entity_poly.pdbx_seq_one_letter_code
_entity_poly.pdbx_strand_id
1 'polypeptide(L)'
;MSGFVEAVARIARHESAARAVASVGQVTEAHSGDADHAVTVRLRDTGLVLAKVPVAVGILGHAAIPAVDDLVLVVFCEGDRNAPVVVGRLYHPGLNPPDHADGQVVLSLPAGETEPKVRVLVEPGENRAVVEIGGEVRAEITDKVVHLRIDDELSAKVDSGGGGRVELSAGGSSLTLKKNGDVTLKAAGKLELSGTEVAVNGTAKVAVKGAIVELN
;
A
#
# COMPACT_ATOMS: atom_id res chain seq x y z
N MET A 1 -31.62 -50.12 24.02
CA MET A 1 -31.80 -48.86 23.25
C MET A 1 -30.50 -48.02 23.16
N SER A 2 -29.52 -48.16 24.07
CA SER A 2 -28.27 -47.37 24.02
C SER A 2 -27.25 -47.79 22.95
N GLY A 3 -27.10 -49.09 22.64
CA GLY A 3 -26.08 -49.56 21.70
C GLY A 3 -26.26 -49.10 20.24
N PHE A 4 -27.50 -48.97 19.77
CA PHE A 4 -27.79 -48.41 18.43
C PHE A 4 -27.44 -46.93 18.36
N VAL A 5 -27.83 -46.16 19.38
CA VAL A 5 -27.50 -44.73 19.47
C VAL A 5 -25.98 -44.53 19.52
N GLU A 6 -25.26 -45.39 20.23
CA GLU A 6 -23.79 -45.34 20.31
C GLU A 6 -23.11 -45.69 18.97
N ALA A 7 -23.65 -46.67 18.23
CA ALA A 7 -23.16 -47.02 16.90
C ALA A 7 -23.39 -45.88 15.88
N VAL A 8 -24.58 -45.30 15.85
CA VAL A 8 -24.90 -44.14 14.99
C VAL A 8 -24.01 -42.95 15.37
N ALA A 9 -23.81 -42.67 16.66
CA ALA A 9 -22.91 -41.61 17.10
C ALA A 9 -21.45 -41.86 16.68
N ARG A 10 -20.99 -43.11 16.71
CA ARG A 10 -19.64 -43.48 16.27
C ARG A 10 -19.46 -43.30 14.76
N ILE A 11 -20.44 -43.75 13.96
CA ILE A 11 -20.43 -43.55 12.50
C ILE A 11 -20.46 -42.05 12.19
N ALA A 12 -21.34 -41.29 12.81
CA ALA A 12 -21.43 -39.85 12.62
C ALA A 12 -20.11 -39.13 12.94
N ARG A 13 -19.42 -39.51 14.04
CA ARG A 13 -18.10 -38.96 14.37
C ARG A 13 -17.03 -39.37 13.36
N HIS A 14 -17.05 -40.61 12.88
CA HIS A 14 -16.10 -41.08 11.87
C HIS A 14 -16.27 -40.33 10.55
N GLU A 15 -17.49 -40.26 10.03
CA GLU A 15 -17.84 -39.52 8.80
C GLU A 15 -17.53 -38.02 8.95
N SER A 16 -17.86 -37.43 10.10
CA SER A 16 -17.55 -36.03 10.38
C SER A 16 -16.04 -35.76 10.46
N ALA A 17 -15.25 -36.68 11.00
CA ALA A 17 -13.79 -36.55 11.09
C ALA A 17 -13.10 -36.84 9.76
N ALA A 18 -13.72 -37.62 8.88
CA ALA A 18 -13.20 -37.92 7.55
C ALA A 18 -13.31 -36.74 6.58
N ARG A 19 -14.23 -35.80 6.83
CA ARG A 19 -14.40 -34.58 6.03
C ARG A 19 -13.18 -33.67 6.14
N ALA A 20 -12.60 -33.32 5.00
CA ALA A 20 -11.55 -32.31 4.94
C ALA A 20 -12.21 -30.94 5.14
N VAL A 21 -11.94 -30.25 6.24
CA VAL A 21 -12.57 -28.94 6.52
C VAL A 21 -11.63 -27.84 6.08
N ALA A 22 -10.49 -27.74 6.77
CA ALA A 22 -9.43 -26.83 6.43
C ALA A 22 -8.08 -27.42 6.86
N SER A 23 -7.02 -27.04 6.17
CA SER A 23 -5.65 -27.39 6.55
C SER A 23 -4.72 -26.23 6.28
N VAL A 24 -3.65 -26.14 7.07
CA VAL A 24 -2.55 -25.20 6.80
C VAL A 24 -1.59 -25.87 5.85
N GLY A 25 -1.24 -25.19 4.77
CA GLY A 25 -0.25 -25.65 3.82
C GLY A 25 0.88 -24.65 3.63
N GLN A 26 1.97 -25.12 3.05
CA GLN A 26 3.07 -24.29 2.59
C GLN A 26 3.05 -24.26 1.06
N VAL A 27 3.21 -23.07 0.50
CA VAL A 27 3.28 -22.88 -0.96
C VAL A 27 4.62 -23.39 -1.47
N THR A 28 4.57 -24.29 -2.47
CA THR A 28 5.78 -24.81 -3.11
C THR A 28 6.02 -24.22 -4.49
N GLU A 29 4.97 -23.75 -5.16
CA GLU A 29 5.04 -23.09 -6.45
C GLU A 29 3.96 -22.03 -6.55
N ALA A 30 4.31 -20.85 -7.07
CA ALA A 30 3.37 -19.80 -7.40
C ALA A 30 3.09 -19.80 -8.90
N HIS A 31 1.83 -19.94 -9.30
CA HIS A 31 1.41 -19.82 -10.69
C HIS A 31 0.98 -18.38 -10.92
N SER A 32 1.96 -17.49 -11.10
CA SER A 32 1.75 -16.08 -11.38
C SER A 32 1.96 -15.80 -12.86
N GLY A 33 0.89 -15.45 -13.57
CA GLY A 33 0.91 -15.16 -15.01
C GLY A 33 0.09 -16.17 -15.81
N ASP A 34 -0.53 -15.69 -16.88
CA ASP A 34 -1.38 -16.44 -17.82
C ASP A 34 -2.67 -17.02 -17.19
N ALA A 35 -3.68 -16.15 -16.99
CA ALA A 35 -5.05 -16.42 -16.46
C ALA A 35 -5.20 -17.21 -15.14
N ASP A 36 -4.14 -17.85 -14.66
CA ASP A 36 -4.10 -18.70 -13.49
C ASP A 36 -3.82 -17.84 -12.25
N HIS A 37 -4.76 -17.85 -11.31
CA HIS A 37 -4.63 -17.23 -9.98
C HIS A 37 -4.57 -18.34 -8.93
N ALA A 38 -3.49 -19.10 -8.95
CA ALA A 38 -3.37 -20.36 -8.23
C ALA A 38 -1.97 -20.61 -7.66
N VAL A 39 -1.87 -21.51 -6.68
CA VAL A 39 -0.62 -21.93 -6.06
C VAL A 39 -0.58 -23.44 -5.89
N THR A 40 0.60 -24.05 -6.02
CA THR A 40 0.80 -25.44 -5.56
C THR A 40 1.07 -25.41 -4.06
N VAL A 41 0.32 -26.19 -3.28
CA VAL A 41 0.38 -26.19 -1.81
C VAL A 41 0.66 -27.58 -1.28
N ARG A 42 1.65 -27.70 -0.40
CA ARG A 42 1.89 -28.90 0.41
C ARG A 42 1.21 -28.76 1.77
N LEU A 43 0.25 -29.62 2.07
CA LEU A 43 -0.45 -29.62 3.35
C LEU A 43 0.49 -30.04 4.49
N ARG A 44 0.45 -29.33 5.62
CA ARG A 44 1.34 -29.58 6.77
C ARG A 44 1.02 -30.87 7.51
N ASP A 45 -0.26 -31.19 7.64
CA ASP A 45 -0.76 -32.33 8.41
C ASP A 45 -0.54 -33.68 7.73
N THR A 46 -0.67 -33.71 6.39
CA THR A 46 -0.68 -34.94 5.60
C THR A 46 0.52 -35.04 4.64
N GLY A 47 1.20 -33.94 4.35
CA GLY A 47 2.25 -33.87 3.33
C GLY A 47 1.72 -33.94 1.89
N LEU A 48 0.40 -34.00 1.70
CA LEU A 48 -0.23 -34.05 0.38
C LEU A 48 0.07 -32.76 -0.40
N VAL A 49 0.45 -32.91 -1.68
CA VAL A 49 0.69 -31.79 -2.59
C VAL A 49 -0.54 -31.59 -3.47
N LEU A 50 -1.15 -30.43 -3.37
CA LEU A 50 -2.27 -29.99 -4.18
C LEU A 50 -1.75 -29.03 -5.24
N ALA A 51 -1.83 -29.41 -6.52
CA ALA A 51 -1.38 -28.59 -7.63
C ALA A 51 -2.46 -27.57 -8.03
N LYS A 52 -2.03 -26.37 -8.44
CA LYS A 52 -2.89 -25.30 -8.98
C LYS A 52 -4.16 -25.05 -8.15
N VAL A 53 -4.01 -24.95 -6.82
CA VAL A 53 -5.11 -24.59 -5.93
C VAL A 53 -5.49 -23.13 -6.17
N PRO A 54 -6.75 -22.81 -6.52
CA PRO A 54 -7.18 -21.44 -6.74
C PRO A 54 -7.09 -20.62 -5.45
N VAL A 55 -6.72 -19.34 -5.59
CA VAL A 55 -6.66 -18.39 -4.49
C VAL A 55 -7.92 -17.52 -4.50
N ALA A 56 -8.66 -17.51 -3.39
CA ALA A 56 -9.77 -16.59 -3.20
C ALA A 56 -9.24 -15.16 -3.03
N VAL A 57 -9.89 -14.21 -3.72
CA VAL A 57 -9.54 -12.79 -3.65
C VAL A 57 -10.63 -12.00 -2.94
N GLY A 58 -10.24 -10.99 -2.16
CA GLY A 58 -11.20 -10.10 -1.48
C GLY A 58 -11.98 -9.20 -2.44
N ILE A 59 -11.41 -8.88 -3.61
CA ILE A 59 -12.04 -8.11 -4.67
C ILE A 59 -11.49 -8.57 -6.03
N LEU A 60 -12.35 -8.62 -7.05
CA LEU A 60 -11.91 -8.92 -8.43
C LEU A 60 -11.05 -7.77 -8.97
N GLY A 61 -9.99 -8.10 -9.71
CA GLY A 61 -9.00 -7.13 -10.20
C GLY A 61 -7.84 -6.85 -9.25
N HIS A 62 -7.81 -7.45 -8.05
CA HIS A 62 -6.68 -7.42 -7.13
C HIS A 62 -5.87 -8.73 -7.21
N ALA A 63 -4.55 -8.62 -7.32
CA ALA A 63 -3.64 -9.76 -7.29
C ALA A 63 -2.58 -9.60 -6.19
N ALA A 64 -2.63 -10.47 -5.19
CA ALA A 64 -1.58 -10.63 -4.19
C ALA A 64 -1.39 -12.13 -3.91
N ILE A 65 -0.80 -12.82 -4.89
CA ILE A 65 -0.61 -14.27 -4.85
C ILE A 65 0.44 -14.58 -3.76
N PRO A 66 0.21 -15.61 -2.92
CA PRO A 66 1.23 -16.11 -2.01
C PRO A 66 2.55 -16.47 -2.73
N ALA A 67 3.68 -16.13 -2.12
CA ALA A 67 4.99 -16.48 -2.62
C ALA A 67 5.34 -17.94 -2.26
N VAL A 68 6.39 -18.48 -2.90
CA VAL A 68 6.98 -19.75 -2.45
C VAL A 68 7.40 -19.61 -0.98
N ASP A 69 7.21 -20.67 -0.22
CA ASP A 69 7.42 -20.76 1.23
C ASP A 69 6.38 -20.07 2.13
N ASP A 70 5.43 -19.31 1.58
CA ASP A 70 4.32 -18.74 2.36
C ASP A 70 3.45 -19.83 2.99
N LEU A 71 2.96 -19.58 4.20
CA LEU A 71 1.92 -20.38 4.81
C LEU A 71 0.53 -19.89 4.41
N VAL A 72 -0.33 -20.82 4.01
CA VAL A 72 -1.68 -20.54 3.54
C VAL A 72 -2.71 -21.40 4.27
N LEU A 73 -3.91 -20.86 4.41
CA LEU A 73 -5.09 -21.62 4.84
C LEU A 73 -5.81 -22.15 3.60
N VAL A 74 -5.92 -23.48 3.50
CA VAL A 74 -6.67 -24.16 2.46
C VAL A 74 -7.99 -24.65 3.05
N VAL A 75 -9.10 -24.30 2.43
CA VAL A 75 -10.44 -24.83 2.74
C VAL A 75 -10.86 -25.77 1.62
N PHE A 76 -11.57 -26.83 1.96
CA PHE A 76 -12.09 -27.80 1.01
C PHE A 76 -13.59 -27.64 0.88
N CYS A 77 -14.04 -27.18 -0.30
CA CYS A 77 -15.46 -26.94 -0.56
C CYS A 77 -16.26 -28.23 -0.36
N GLU A 78 -17.37 -28.15 0.37
CA GLU A 78 -18.26 -29.29 0.68
C GLU A 78 -17.59 -30.48 1.40
N GLY A 79 -16.36 -30.31 1.89
CA GLY A 79 -15.57 -31.39 2.46
C GLY A 79 -14.78 -32.23 1.45
N ASP A 80 -14.79 -31.85 0.17
CA ASP A 80 -14.11 -32.57 -0.91
C ASP A 80 -12.64 -32.13 -1.04
N ARG A 81 -11.73 -33.10 -0.88
CA ARG A 81 -10.28 -32.89 -1.03
C ARG A 81 -9.87 -32.46 -2.44
N ASN A 82 -10.71 -32.73 -3.44
CA ASN A 82 -10.48 -32.33 -4.83
C ASN A 82 -11.01 -30.93 -5.16
N ALA A 83 -11.69 -30.28 -4.21
CA ALA A 83 -12.16 -28.90 -4.35
C ALA A 83 -11.48 -27.94 -3.34
N PRO A 84 -10.13 -27.85 -3.33
CA PRO A 84 -9.42 -26.95 -2.43
C PRO A 84 -9.48 -25.49 -2.90
N VAL A 85 -9.49 -24.56 -1.95
CA VAL A 85 -9.37 -23.12 -2.19
C VAL A 85 -8.46 -22.51 -1.13
N VAL A 86 -7.47 -21.74 -1.53
CA VAL A 86 -6.68 -20.92 -0.61
C VAL A 86 -7.49 -19.68 -0.25
N VAL A 87 -7.75 -19.46 1.04
CA VAL A 87 -8.60 -18.35 1.52
C VAL A 87 -7.82 -17.27 2.29
N GLY A 88 -6.53 -17.49 2.55
CA GLY A 88 -5.71 -16.53 3.28
C GLY A 88 -4.28 -17.00 3.48
N ARG A 89 -3.47 -16.10 4.05
CA ARG A 89 -2.06 -16.31 4.41
C ARG A 89 -1.88 -16.19 5.91
N LEU A 90 -0.87 -16.85 6.45
CA LEU A 90 -0.53 -16.83 7.87
C LEU A 90 0.91 -16.38 8.04
N TYR A 91 1.14 -15.45 8.95
CA TYR A 91 2.49 -15.14 9.41
C TYR A 91 3.10 -16.32 10.17
N HIS A 92 4.44 -16.39 10.18
CA HIS A 92 5.21 -17.40 10.90
C HIS A 92 6.51 -16.79 11.42
N PRO A 93 7.24 -17.46 12.33
CA PRO A 93 8.45 -16.89 12.95
C PRO A 93 9.58 -16.48 11.99
N GLY A 94 9.53 -16.92 10.73
CA GLY A 94 10.50 -16.55 9.69
C GLY A 94 10.05 -15.37 8.81
N LEU A 95 8.82 -14.89 8.97
CA LEU A 95 8.24 -13.78 8.22
C LEU A 95 7.42 -12.93 9.20
N ASN A 96 8.02 -11.86 9.69
CA ASN A 96 7.36 -10.99 10.66
C ASN A 96 6.34 -10.07 9.98
N PRO A 97 5.21 -9.78 10.64
CA PRO A 97 4.33 -8.70 10.22
C PRO A 97 5.03 -7.34 10.34
N PRO A 98 4.60 -6.32 9.58
CA PRO A 98 5.04 -4.95 9.78
C PRO A 98 4.70 -4.45 11.18
N ASP A 99 5.55 -3.58 11.73
CA ASP A 99 5.27 -2.88 12.98
C ASP A 99 4.04 -1.97 12.83
N HIS A 100 3.12 -2.04 13.79
CA HIS A 100 1.88 -1.27 13.82
C HIS A 100 1.40 -1.05 15.26
N ALA A 101 0.66 0.03 15.48
CA ALA A 101 -0.08 0.30 16.71
C ALA A 101 -1.58 -0.03 16.54
N ASP A 102 -2.32 0.05 17.64
CA ASP A 102 -3.76 -0.23 17.64
C ASP A 102 -4.53 0.68 16.67
N GLY A 103 -5.46 0.10 15.92
CA GLY A 103 -6.27 0.80 14.91
C GLY A 103 -5.53 1.26 13.65
N GLN A 104 -4.23 0.98 13.49
CA GLN A 104 -3.47 1.32 12.29
C GLN A 104 -3.63 0.27 11.19
N VAL A 105 -3.54 0.72 9.94
CA VAL A 105 -3.40 -0.17 8.77
C VAL A 105 -2.03 0.08 8.16
N VAL A 106 -1.22 -0.98 8.08
CA VAL A 106 0.15 -0.91 7.54
C VAL A 106 0.31 -1.93 6.42
N LEU A 107 0.80 -1.46 5.27
CA LEU A 107 1.29 -2.30 4.18
C LEU A 107 2.78 -2.04 4.01
N SER A 108 3.59 -3.09 4.04
CA SER A 108 5.03 -3.01 3.78
C SER A 108 5.41 -4.08 2.77
N LEU A 109 6.02 -3.65 1.67
CA LEU A 109 6.40 -4.50 0.55
C LEU A 109 7.88 -4.26 0.19
N PRO A 110 8.66 -5.33 -0.04
CA PRO A 110 8.33 -6.75 0.15
C PRO A 110 8.00 -7.09 1.62
N ALA A 111 7.20 -8.13 1.83
CA ALA A 111 6.78 -8.55 3.16
C ALA A 111 7.98 -9.13 3.95
N GLY A 112 8.03 -8.88 5.25
CA GLY A 112 9.07 -9.40 6.15
C GLY A 112 10.43 -8.70 6.07
N GLU A 113 10.61 -7.73 5.18
CA GLU A 113 11.82 -6.90 5.14
C GLU A 113 11.81 -5.84 6.25
N THR A 114 12.98 -5.57 6.83
CA THR A 114 13.14 -4.51 7.85
C THR A 114 13.08 -3.12 7.21
N GLU A 115 13.55 -3.00 5.97
CA GLU A 115 13.54 -1.77 5.18
C GLU A 115 12.71 -1.98 3.91
N PRO A 116 11.37 -1.87 4.01
CA PRO A 116 10.50 -2.12 2.86
C PRO A 116 10.66 -1.02 1.80
N LYS A 117 10.61 -1.43 0.52
CA LYS A 117 10.67 -0.52 -0.62
C LYS A 117 9.40 0.32 -0.79
N VAL A 118 8.26 -0.20 -0.38
CA VAL A 118 6.98 0.53 -0.39
C VAL A 118 6.33 0.34 0.97
N ARG A 119 5.95 1.44 1.60
CA ARG A 119 5.22 1.44 2.86
C ARG A 119 4.01 2.36 2.77
N VAL A 120 2.85 1.83 3.14
CA VAL A 120 1.61 2.61 3.30
C VAL A 120 1.19 2.48 4.76
N LEU A 121 1.00 3.61 5.41
CA LEU A 121 0.51 3.73 6.78
C LEU A 121 -0.77 4.55 6.76
N VAL A 122 -1.85 4.01 7.34
CA VAL A 122 -3.09 4.74 7.59
C VAL A 122 -3.35 4.73 9.09
N GLU A 123 -3.56 5.92 9.64
CA GLU A 123 -3.78 6.19 11.05
C GLU A 123 -5.12 6.91 11.21
N PRO A 124 -6.25 6.16 11.24
CA PRO A 124 -7.58 6.76 11.34
C PRO A 124 -7.76 7.62 12.59
N GLY A 125 -7.13 7.25 13.70
CA GLY A 125 -7.17 8.02 14.96
C GLY A 125 -6.56 9.42 14.85
N GLU A 126 -5.61 9.62 13.93
CA GLU A 126 -4.96 10.90 13.68
C GLU A 126 -5.45 11.58 12.39
N ASN A 127 -6.41 10.97 11.67
CA ASN A 127 -6.80 11.38 10.31
C ASN A 127 -5.59 11.53 9.38
N ARG A 128 -4.63 10.61 9.49
CA ARG A 128 -3.34 10.70 8.81
C ARG A 128 -3.10 9.48 7.92
N ALA A 129 -2.56 9.72 6.73
CA ALA A 129 -2.10 8.69 5.82
C ALA A 129 -0.73 9.06 5.27
N VAL A 130 0.18 8.08 5.19
CA VAL A 130 1.54 8.24 4.71
C VAL A 130 1.85 7.14 3.70
N VAL A 131 2.43 7.52 2.57
CA VAL A 131 2.99 6.61 1.57
C VAL A 131 4.47 6.93 1.40
N GLU A 132 5.32 5.93 1.58
CA GLU A 132 6.78 6.00 1.43
C GLU A 132 7.23 5.01 0.35
N ILE A 133 8.07 5.48 -0.57
CA ILE A 133 8.62 4.66 -1.67
C ILE A 133 10.13 4.89 -1.73
N GLY A 134 10.89 3.80 -1.66
CA GLY A 134 12.35 3.78 -1.80
C GLY A 134 13.12 4.51 -0.70
N GLY A 135 12.45 4.98 0.36
CA GLY A 135 13.03 5.84 1.40
C GLY A 135 13.18 7.32 0.99
N GLU A 136 13.07 7.63 -0.29
CA GLU A 136 13.30 8.94 -0.91
C GLU A 136 11.99 9.74 -1.05
N VAL A 137 10.94 9.07 -1.51
CA VAL A 137 9.65 9.68 -1.80
C VAL A 137 8.70 9.48 -0.64
N ARG A 138 8.12 10.58 -0.14
CA ARG A 138 7.12 10.56 0.93
C ARG A 138 5.93 11.45 0.60
N ALA A 139 4.74 10.87 0.62
CA ALA A 139 3.47 11.56 0.57
C ALA A 139 2.77 11.47 1.92
N GLU A 140 2.40 12.60 2.50
CA GLU A 140 1.71 12.69 3.78
C GLU A 140 0.42 13.49 3.62
N ILE A 141 -0.68 12.92 4.07
CA ILE A 141 -2.03 13.48 3.99
C ILE A 141 -2.61 13.51 5.40
N THR A 142 -3.15 14.66 5.78
CA THR A 142 -3.86 14.90 7.04
C THR A 142 -5.17 15.66 6.75
N ASP A 143 -5.94 16.00 7.78
CA ASP A 143 -7.15 16.82 7.67
C ASP A 143 -6.89 18.22 7.06
N LYS A 144 -5.69 18.77 7.25
CA LYS A 144 -5.34 20.15 6.87
C LYS A 144 -4.19 20.25 5.89
N VAL A 145 -3.36 19.23 5.80
CA VAL A 145 -2.10 19.28 5.06
C VAL A 145 -1.99 18.12 4.09
N VAL A 146 -1.63 18.42 2.86
CA VAL A 146 -1.10 17.46 1.89
C VAL A 146 0.34 17.86 1.61
N HIS A 147 1.28 16.95 1.81
CA HIS A 147 2.71 17.21 1.69
C HIS A 147 3.40 16.08 0.92
N LEU A 148 3.94 16.40 -0.24
CA LEU A 148 4.79 15.52 -1.04
C LEU A 148 6.25 15.96 -0.87
N ARG A 149 7.16 15.02 -0.62
CA ARG A 149 8.60 15.25 -0.49
C ARG A 149 9.37 14.21 -1.29
N ILE A 150 10.45 14.66 -1.90
CA ILE A 150 11.47 13.83 -2.57
C ILE A 150 12.83 14.34 -2.07
N ASP A 151 13.57 13.48 -1.39
CA ASP A 151 14.98 13.68 -0.99
C ASP A 151 15.31 14.96 -0.22
N ASP A 152 14.43 15.44 0.68
CA ASP A 152 14.53 16.69 1.45
C ASP A 152 14.75 17.99 0.61
N GLU A 153 15.05 17.88 -0.68
CA GLU A 153 15.38 18.97 -1.59
C GLU A 153 14.16 19.46 -2.35
N LEU A 154 13.20 18.58 -2.65
CA LEU A 154 12.01 18.87 -3.44
C LEU A 154 10.74 18.60 -2.62
N SER A 155 9.86 19.60 -2.53
CA SER A 155 8.59 19.47 -1.82
C SER A 155 7.44 20.21 -2.50
N ALA A 156 6.23 19.66 -2.36
CA ALA A 156 4.97 20.29 -2.71
C ALA A 156 4.02 20.18 -1.51
N LYS A 157 3.56 21.32 -0.98
CA LYS A 157 2.73 21.39 0.22
C LYS A 157 1.48 22.22 -0.02
N VAL A 158 0.33 21.68 0.36
CA VAL A 158 -0.94 22.40 0.50
C VAL A 158 -1.29 22.40 1.98
N ASP A 159 -1.56 23.59 2.54
CA ASP A 159 -1.84 23.79 3.95
C ASP A 159 -3.08 24.68 4.11
N SER A 160 -4.17 24.09 4.60
CA SER A 160 -5.41 24.81 4.88
C SER A 160 -5.46 25.35 6.32
N GLY A 161 -4.60 24.85 7.22
CA GLY A 161 -4.55 25.25 8.63
C GLY A 161 -3.96 26.65 8.85
N GLY A 162 -2.94 27.01 8.07
CA GLY A 162 -2.25 28.31 8.13
C GLY A 162 -2.95 29.47 7.39
N GLY A 163 -4.26 29.39 7.19
CA GLY A 163 -5.01 30.38 6.40
C GLY A 163 -4.90 30.17 4.90
N GLY A 164 -4.58 28.96 4.43
CA GLY A 164 -4.54 28.60 3.01
C GLY A 164 -3.23 29.00 2.33
N ARG A 165 -2.34 28.02 2.12
CA ARG A 165 -1.06 28.17 1.44
C ARG A 165 -0.81 26.99 0.51
N VAL A 166 -0.34 27.25 -0.70
CA VAL A 166 0.24 26.26 -1.60
C VAL A 166 1.69 26.63 -1.84
N GLU A 167 2.59 25.68 -1.73
CA GLU A 167 4.03 25.89 -1.83
C GLU A 167 4.70 24.76 -2.62
N LEU A 168 5.49 25.13 -3.61
CA LEU A 168 6.42 24.24 -4.31
C LEU A 168 7.83 24.74 -4.02
N SER A 169 8.72 23.88 -3.53
CA SER A 169 10.09 24.25 -3.18
C SER A 169 11.10 23.27 -3.75
N ALA A 170 12.20 23.78 -4.30
CA ALA A 170 13.28 22.98 -4.86
C ALA A 170 14.61 23.74 -4.75
N GLY A 171 15.62 23.17 -4.08
CA GLY A 171 17.00 23.71 -4.09
C GLY A 171 17.10 25.21 -3.73
N GLY A 172 16.29 25.67 -2.77
CA GLY A 172 16.22 27.09 -2.35
C GLY A 172 15.33 28.00 -3.19
N SER A 173 14.79 27.52 -4.31
CA SER A 173 13.75 28.19 -5.10
C SER A 173 12.37 27.82 -4.59
N SER A 174 11.39 28.73 -4.73
CA SER A 174 10.03 28.50 -4.25
C SER A 174 8.96 29.21 -5.08
N LEU A 175 7.83 28.55 -5.30
CA LEU A 175 6.57 29.16 -5.71
C LEU A 175 5.60 29.07 -4.53
N THR A 176 5.04 30.20 -4.09
CA THR A 176 4.04 30.26 -3.02
C THR A 176 2.78 30.97 -3.48
N LEU A 177 1.62 30.38 -3.21
CA LEU A 177 0.31 31.02 -3.31
C LEU A 177 -0.32 31.06 -1.92
N LYS A 178 -0.88 32.21 -1.54
CA LYS A 178 -1.57 32.40 -0.26
C LYS A 178 -3.02 32.81 -0.48
N LYS A 179 -3.89 32.50 0.47
CA LYS A 179 -5.32 32.85 0.44
C LYS A 179 -5.61 34.35 0.34
N ASN A 180 -4.71 35.20 0.80
CA ASN A 180 -4.85 36.66 0.67
C ASN A 180 -4.62 37.17 -0.76
N GLY A 181 -4.31 36.28 -1.71
CA GLY A 181 -4.04 36.62 -3.10
C GLY A 181 -2.56 36.82 -3.41
N ASP A 182 -1.67 36.74 -2.42
CA ASP A 182 -0.23 36.87 -2.66
C ASP A 182 0.28 35.66 -3.45
N VAL A 183 0.94 35.95 -4.57
CA VAL A 183 1.73 34.99 -5.33
C VAL A 183 3.19 35.41 -5.27
N THR A 184 4.08 34.50 -4.89
CA THR A 184 5.52 34.76 -4.76
C THR A 184 6.31 33.71 -5.53
N LEU A 185 7.12 34.15 -6.48
CA LEU A 185 8.10 33.32 -7.19
C LEU A 185 9.50 33.75 -6.76
N LYS A 186 10.29 32.80 -6.27
CA LYS A 186 11.70 32.99 -5.91
C LYS A 186 12.53 31.96 -6.67
N ALA A 187 13.54 32.43 -7.39
CA ALA A 187 14.57 31.59 -7.98
C ALA A 187 15.90 31.87 -7.27
N ALA A 188 16.57 30.83 -6.78
CA ALA A 188 17.90 30.96 -6.19
C ALA A 188 18.98 31.22 -7.25
N GLY A 189 18.79 30.70 -8.47
CA GLY A 189 19.62 30.94 -9.63
C GLY A 189 19.01 31.97 -10.58
N LYS A 190 18.72 31.55 -11.81
CA LYS A 190 18.14 32.40 -12.86
C LYS A 190 16.62 32.21 -12.95
N LEU A 191 15.89 33.31 -13.09
CA LEU A 191 14.48 33.31 -13.53
C LEU A 191 14.42 33.80 -14.98
N GLU A 192 14.00 32.95 -15.90
CA GLU A 192 13.77 33.29 -17.31
C GLU A 192 12.27 33.38 -17.61
N LEU A 193 11.86 34.44 -18.29
CA LEU A 193 10.49 34.63 -18.78
C LEU A 193 10.58 35.01 -20.26
N SER A 194 9.98 34.19 -21.14
CA SER A 194 10.02 34.39 -22.58
C SER A 194 8.66 34.15 -23.21
N GLY A 195 8.30 34.97 -24.19
CA GLY A 195 7.09 34.83 -24.99
C GLY A 195 7.05 35.92 -26.06
N THR A 196 6.13 35.81 -27.02
CA THR A 196 5.92 36.86 -28.04
C THR A 196 5.56 38.20 -27.39
N GLU A 197 4.85 38.17 -26.26
CA GLU A 197 4.54 39.33 -25.43
C GLU A 197 4.60 38.92 -23.95
N VAL A 198 5.20 39.75 -23.10
CA VAL A 198 5.19 39.61 -21.63
C VAL A 198 4.65 40.90 -21.03
N ALA A 199 3.38 40.90 -20.62
CA ALA A 199 2.72 42.07 -20.04
C ALA A 199 2.77 42.06 -18.50
N VAL A 200 3.34 43.11 -17.89
CA VAL A 200 3.41 43.28 -16.43
C VAL A 200 2.69 44.56 -16.02
N ASN A 201 1.47 44.42 -15.50
CA ASN A 201 0.60 45.54 -15.14
C ASN A 201 0.43 45.64 -13.62
N GLY A 202 0.78 46.79 -13.03
CA GLY A 202 0.54 47.09 -11.62
C GLY A 202 -0.28 48.37 -11.47
N THR A 203 -1.40 48.32 -10.73
CA THR A 203 -2.28 49.48 -10.54
C THR A 203 -1.67 50.57 -9.67
N ALA A 204 -0.90 50.17 -8.65
CA ALA A 204 -0.23 51.10 -7.74
C ALA A 204 1.27 51.25 -8.04
N LYS A 205 1.99 50.14 -8.26
CA LYS A 205 3.44 50.15 -8.46
C LYS A 205 3.94 48.87 -9.14
N VAL A 206 4.87 49.04 -10.07
CA VAL A 206 5.78 47.98 -10.53
C VAL A 206 7.20 48.39 -10.09
N ALA A 207 7.95 47.46 -9.49
CA ALA A 207 9.30 47.72 -9.01
C ALA A 207 10.28 46.70 -9.58
N VAL A 208 11.28 47.19 -10.31
CA VAL A 208 12.38 46.38 -10.86
C VAL A 208 13.68 46.83 -10.20
N LYS A 209 14.44 45.88 -9.65
CA LYS A 209 15.73 46.14 -9.00
C LYS A 209 16.77 45.16 -9.55
N GLY A 210 17.92 45.69 -9.95
CA GLY A 210 19.07 44.92 -10.42
C GLY A 210 20.30 45.82 -10.43
N ALA A 211 21.49 45.21 -10.38
CA ALA A 211 22.73 45.97 -10.58
C ALA A 211 22.81 46.53 -12.01
N ILE A 212 22.29 45.78 -12.98
CA ILE A 212 22.19 46.13 -14.39
C ILE A 212 20.77 45.77 -14.86
N VAL A 213 20.15 46.70 -15.60
CA VAL A 213 18.87 46.48 -16.29
C VAL A 213 19.09 46.88 -17.75
N GLU A 214 19.08 45.90 -18.64
CA GLU A 214 19.19 46.12 -20.09
C GLU A 214 17.79 46.10 -20.72
N LEU A 215 17.49 47.13 -21.51
CA LEU A 215 16.27 47.26 -22.30
C LEU A 215 16.70 47.51 -23.74
N ASN A 216 16.33 46.60 -24.65
CA ASN A 216 16.63 46.69 -26.08
C ASN A 216 15.37 46.98 -26.89
#